data_AF-A0A2V6F7Z8-F1
#
_entry.id   AF-A0A2V6F7Z8-F1
#
_cell.length_a   1.000
_cell.length_b   1.000
_cell.length_c   1.000
_cell.angle_alpha   90.00
_cell.angle_beta   90.00
_cell.angle_gamma   90.00
#
_symmetry.space_group_name_H-M   'P 1'
#
loop_
_entity.id
_entity.type
_entity.pdbx_description
1 polymer ?
#
loop_
_entity_poly.entity_id
_entity_poly.type
_entity_poly.pdbx_seq_one_letter_code
_entity_poly.pdbx_strand_id
1 'polypeptide(L)' 'MTSPQLCLAVPIEEAVLFALGLTDLDLDEPSDHARQLIGLIAVDHLEYSEQWRLSGIIRTALKEKWPELNL' A
#
# COMPACT_ATOMS: atom_id res chain seq x y z
N MET A 1 -15.70 4.60 -30.20
CA MET A 1 -15.22 5.27 -28.98
C MET A 1 -14.78 4.17 -28.02
N THR A 2 -13.49 4.05 -27.77
CA THR A 2 -12.92 3.09 -26.80
C THR A 2 -13.18 3.62 -25.40
N SER A 3 -13.84 2.82 -24.54
CA SER A 3 -14.02 3.16 -23.13
C SER A 3 -12.66 3.40 -22.46
N PRO A 4 -12.53 4.38 -21.54
CA PRO A 4 -11.30 4.58 -20.80
C PRO A 4 -10.98 3.30 -20.03
N GLN A 5 -9.77 2.79 -20.20
CA GLN A 5 -9.24 1.68 -19.41
C GLN A 5 -9.05 2.20 -17.99
N LEU A 6 -10.01 1.93 -17.10
CA LEU A 6 -9.88 2.18 -15.68
C LEU A 6 -8.89 1.15 -15.10
N CYS A 7 -7.60 1.47 -15.13
CA CYS A 7 -6.62 0.76 -14.32
C CYS A 7 -6.77 1.24 -12.87
N LEU A 8 -7.59 0.54 -12.09
CA LEU A 8 -7.85 0.82 -10.65
C LEU A 8 -6.65 0.52 -9.73
N ALA A 9 -5.46 0.30 -10.29
CA ALA A 9 -4.27 -0.06 -9.54
C ALA A 9 -3.17 0.95 -9.84
N VAL A 10 -2.90 1.84 -8.89
CA VAL A 10 -1.70 2.66 -8.87
C VAL A 10 -0.66 1.88 -8.06
N PRO A 11 0.54 1.60 -8.60
CA PRO A 11 1.63 1.02 -7.82
C PRO A 11 1.91 1.84 -6.56
N ILE A 12 2.22 1.19 -5.44
CA ILE A 12 2.39 1.88 -4.16
C ILE A 12 3.52 2.92 -4.22
N GLU A 13 4.57 2.65 -4.98
CA GLU A 13 5.69 3.57 -5.20
C GLU A 13 5.21 4.84 -5.90
N GLU A 14 4.40 4.70 -6.95
CA GLU A 14 3.83 5.83 -7.69
C GLU A 14 2.82 6.61 -6.85
N ALA A 15 2.00 5.91 -6.06
CA ALA A 15 1.04 6.52 -5.13
C ALA A 15 1.74 7.37 -4.06
N VAL A 16 2.87 6.89 -3.51
CA VAL A 16 3.67 7.64 -2.53
C VAL A 16 4.29 8.87 -3.18
N LEU A 17 4.90 8.73 -4.36
CA LEU A 17 5.50 9.87 -5.06
C LEU A 17 4.44 10.93 -5.42
N PHE A 18 3.24 10.50 -5.83
CA PHE A 18 2.12 11.41 -6.09
C PHE A 18 1.66 12.14 -4.82
N ALA A 19 1.49 11.42 -3.71
CA ALA A 19 1.08 12.01 -2.43
C ALA A 19 2.07 13.07 -1.92
N LEU A 20 3.37 12.89 -2.22
CA LEU A 20 4.44 13.83 -1.86
C LEU A 20 4.59 15.02 -2.82
N GLY A 21 3.81 15.10 -3.89
CA GLY A 21 3.95 16.17 -4.88
C GLY A 21 5.08 15.97 -5.88
N LEU A 22 5.61 14.75 -6.01
CA LEU A 22 6.79 14.44 -6.84
C LEU A 22 6.43 13.93 -8.24
N THR A 23 5.18 13.50 -8.44
CA THR A 23 4.60 13.13 -9.74
C THR A 23 3.13 13.55 -9.76
N ASP A 24 2.56 13.63 -10.96
CA ASP A 24 1.15 13.99 -11.16
C ASP A 24 0.29 12.80 -11.61
N LEU A 25 0.84 11.58 -11.66
CA LEU A 25 0.16 10.37 -12.19
C LEU A 25 -0.49 10.60 -13.57
N ASP A 26 0.14 11.44 -14.40
CA ASP A 26 -0.38 11.88 -15.69
C ASP A 26 -1.77 12.54 -15.62
N LEU A 27 -2.14 13.10 -14.46
CA LEU A 27 -3.35 13.90 -14.30
C LEU A 27 -3.10 15.31 -14.84
N ASP A 28 -4.06 15.81 -15.64
CA ASP A 28 -4.02 17.17 -16.16
C ASP A 28 -4.11 18.22 -15.02
N GLU A 29 -4.87 17.92 -13.97
CA GLU A 29 -5.09 18.79 -12.81
C GLU A 29 -5.00 18.01 -11.49
N PRO A 30 -3.80 17.73 -10.98
CA PRO A 30 -3.62 17.02 -9.71
C PRO A 30 -3.99 17.95 -8.54
N SER A 31 -5.03 17.58 -7.79
CA SER A 31 -5.47 18.35 -6.63
C SER A 31 -4.79 17.90 -5.34
N ASP A 32 -4.57 18.85 -4.41
CA ASP A 32 -4.05 18.54 -3.07
C ASP A 32 -4.93 17.54 -2.30
N HIS A 33 -6.25 17.61 -2.49
CA HIS A 33 -7.18 16.67 -1.90
C HIS A 33 -6.95 15.24 -2.41
N ALA A 34 -6.71 15.07 -3.73
CA ALA A 34 -6.39 13.77 -4.29
C ALA A 34 -5.05 13.24 -3.76
N ARG A 35 -4.04 14.11 -3.64
CA ARG A 35 -2.73 13.73 -3.06
C ARG A 35 -2.86 13.27 -1.61
N GLN A 36 -3.63 14.00 -0.81
CA GLN A 36 -3.89 13.63 0.59
C GLN A 36 -4.63 12.29 0.69
N LEU A 37 -5.67 12.07 -0.13
CA LEU A 37 -6.42 10.83 -0.14
C LEU A 37 -5.54 9.63 -0.55
N ILE A 38 -4.78 9.77 -1.63
CA ILE A 38 -3.85 8.72 -2.08
C ILE A 38 -2.76 8.47 -1.02
N GLY A 39 -2.26 9.53 -0.38
CA GLY A 39 -1.31 9.41 0.72
C GLY A 39 -1.84 8.61 1.90
N LEU A 40 -3.09 8.86 2.31
CA LEU A 40 -3.75 8.08 3.37
C LEU A 40 -3.88 6.60 3.00
N ILE A 41 -4.33 6.31 1.77
CA ILE A 41 -4.47 4.94 1.28
C ILE A 41 -3.10 4.23 1.22
N ALA A 42 -2.06 4.93 0.77
CA ALA A 42 -0.71 4.39 0.71
C ALA A 42 -0.15 4.06 2.10
N VAL A 43 -0.35 4.95 3.08
CA VAL A 43 0.06 4.72 4.48
C VAL A 43 -0.67 3.52 5.07
N ASP A 44 -2.00 3.45 4.91
CA ASP A 44 -2.81 2.34 5.40
C ASP A 44 -2.34 1.00 4.80
N HIS A 45 -2.04 0.97 3.50
CA HIS A 45 -1.53 -0.22 2.83
C HIS A 45 -0.14 -0.66 3.35
N LEU A 46 0.75 0.30 3.59
CA LEU A 46 2.08 0.02 4.16
C LEU A 46 1.97 -0.49 5.60
N GLU A 47 1.11 0.13 6.42
CA GLU A 47 0.88 -0.31 7.79
C GLU A 47 0.31 -1.72 7.85
N TYR A 48 -0.69 -2.02 7.02
CA TYR A 48 -1.26 -3.36 6.94
C TYR A 48 -0.22 -4.39 6.50
N SER A 49 0.61 -4.05 5.51
CA SER A 49 1.69 -4.93 5.05
C SER A 49 2.73 -5.21 6.15
N GLU A 50 3.06 -4.20 6.96
CA GLU A 50 3.94 -4.36 8.13
C GLU A 50 3.33 -5.26 9.20
N GLN A 51 2.03 -5.13 9.47
CA GLN A 51 1.32 -6.01 10.41
C GLN A 51 1.35 -7.48 9.96
N TRP A 52 1.20 -7.74 8.65
CA TRP A 52 1.35 -9.09 8.08
C TRP A 52 2.76 -9.63 8.23
N ARG A 53 3.78 -8.79 7.96
CA ARG A 53 5.19 -9.15 8.15
C ARG A 53 5.48 -9.51 9.61
N LEU A 54 5.06 -8.67 10.55
CA LEU A 54 5.20 -8.92 11.99
C LEU A 54 4.49 -10.19 12.43
N SER A 55 3.27 -10.43 11.94
CA SER A 55 2.53 -11.67 12.23
C SER A 55 3.26 -12.92 11.74
N GLY A 56 3.94 -12.84 10.59
CA GLY A 56 4.81 -13.91 10.10
C GLY A 56 5.97 -14.20 11.06
N ILE A 57 6.69 -13.15 11.48
CA ILE A 57 7.81 -13.25 12.43
C ILE A 57 7.36 -13.88 13.76
N ILE A 58 6.22 -13.43 14.30
CA ILE A 58 5.66 -13.98 15.53
C ILE A 58 5.33 -15.46 15.36
N ARG A 59 4.70 -15.86 14.25
CA ARG A 59 4.41 -17.27 13.97
C ARG A 59 5.68 -18.12 13.91
N THR A 60 6.74 -17.63 13.26
CA THR A 60 8.04 -18.31 13.24
C THR A 60 8.61 -18.47 14.65
N ALA A 61 8.67 -17.39 15.43
CA ALA A 61 9.22 -17.43 16.79
C ALA A 61 8.39 -18.34 17.73
N LEU A 62 7.06 -18.34 17.59
CA LEU A 62 6.18 -19.24 18.33
C LEU A 62 6.42 -20.70 17.95
N LYS A 63 6.62 -21.00 16.66
CA LYS A 63 6.90 -22.35 16.19
C LYS A 63 8.28 -22.85 16.62
N GLU A 64 9.30 -21.99 16.65
CA GLU A 64 10.63 -22.31 17.18
C GLU A 64 10.59 -22.64 18.67
N LYS A 65 9.83 -21.86 19.45
CA LYS A 65 9.71 -22.04 20.89
C LYS A 65 8.81 -23.22 21.28
N TRP A 66 7.77 -23.48 20.50
CA TRP A 66 6.78 -24.53 20.72
C TRP A 66 6.46 -25.27 19.41
N PRO A 67 7.31 -26.24 19.01
CA PRO A 67 7.19 -26.93 17.72
C PRO A 67 5.89 -27.72 17.54
N GLU A 68 5.28 -28.17 18.62
CA GLU A 68 4.04 -28.92 18.66
C GLU A 68 2.78 -28.09 18.36
N LEU A 69 2.85 -26.75 18.44
CA LEU A 69 1.74 -25.87 18.10
C LEU A 69 1.52 -25.84 16.57
N ASN A 70 0.31 -26.20 16.12
CA ASN A 70 -0.12 -26.08 14.72
C ASN A 70 -0.65 -24.65 14.49
N LEU A 71 0.26 -23.72 14.18
CA LEU A 71 0.01 -22.29 13.91
C LEU A 71 0.07 -22.00 12.41
#